data_AF-A0A3E0Q0R5-F1
#
_entry.id   AF-A0A3E0Q0R5-F1
#
_cell.length_a   1.000
_cell.length_b   1.000
_cell.length_c   1.000
_cell.angle_alpha   90.00
_cell.angle_beta   90.00
_cell.angle_gamma   90.00
#
_symmetry.space_group_name_H-M   'P 1'
#
loop_
_entity.id
_entity.type
_entity.pdbx_description
1 polymer ?
#
loop_
_entity_poly.entity_id
_entity_poly.type
_entity_poly.pdbx_seq_one_letter_code
_entity_poly.pdbx_strand_id
1 'polypeptide(L)' 'MKLTLTPAQMTASDVDALRAQGFDDRAIHDAFQIAGYFNYINRLCDGLGVDLEEFMPPKGTALESA' A
#
# COMPACT_ATOMS: atom_id res chain seq x y z
N MET A 1 6.12 -1.21 2.16
CA MET A 1 6.76 -1.46 0.85
C MET A 1 7.31 -0.15 0.32
N LYS A 2 8.43 -0.14 -0.42
CA LYS A 2 9.04 1.12 -0.95
C LYS A 2 8.04 1.98 -1.72
N LEU A 3 7.22 1.36 -2.58
CA LEU A 3 6.14 2.02 -3.33
C LEU A 3 5.06 2.68 -2.45
N THR A 4 4.87 2.26 -1.19
CA THR A 4 3.88 2.87 -0.28
C THR A 4 4.45 4.03 0.53
N LEU A 5 5.71 3.92 0.95
CA LEU A 5 6.36 4.88 1.86
C LEU A 5 7.14 5.96 1.12
N THR A 6 7.87 5.58 0.07
CA THR A 6 8.75 6.47 -0.71
C THR A 6 8.58 6.24 -2.22
N PRO A 7 7.36 6.39 -2.78
CA PRO A 7 7.09 6.13 -4.20
C PRO A 7 7.99 6.95 -5.15
N ALA A 8 8.38 8.17 -4.76
CA ALA A 8 9.28 9.02 -5.55
C ALA A 8 10.72 8.47 -5.68
N GLN A 9 11.10 7.48 -4.85
CA GLN A 9 12.42 6.84 -4.89
C GLN A 9 12.42 5.54 -5.69
N MET A 10 11.30 5.15 -6.29
CA MET A 10 11.21 3.94 -7.11
C MET A 10 12.06 4.08 -8.38
N THR A 11 12.81 3.02 -8.70
CA THR A 11 13.68 2.94 -9.88
C THR A 11 13.46 1.61 -10.60
N ALA A 12 13.98 1.50 -11.83
CA ALA A 12 13.93 0.24 -12.59
C ALA A 12 14.57 -0.94 -11.83
N SER A 13 15.62 -0.68 -11.04
CA SER A 13 16.29 -1.72 -10.24
C SER A 13 15.38 -2.36 -9.19
N ASP A 14 14.39 -1.65 -8.67
CA ASP A 14 13.42 -2.24 -7.74
C ASP A 14 12.52 -3.27 -8.44
N VAL A 15 12.16 -3.00 -9.71
CA VAL A 15 11.37 -3.92 -10.54
C VAL A 15 12.23 -5.12 -10.95
N ASP A 16 13.49 -4.88 -11.35
CA ASP A 16 14.41 -5.95 -11.72
C ASP A 16 14.72 -6.88 -10.55
N ALA A 17 14.79 -6.34 -9.32
CA ALA A 17 14.93 -7.15 -8.12
C ALA A 17 13.73 -8.09 -7.91
N LEU A 18 12.50 -7.65 -8.23
CA LEU A 18 11.32 -8.51 -8.17
C LEU A 18 11.35 -9.58 -9.27
N ARG A 19 11.75 -9.21 -10.49
CA ARG A 19 11.94 -10.18 -11.59
C ARG A 19 12.98 -11.24 -11.24
N ALA A 20 14.07 -10.86 -10.58
CA ALA A 20 15.11 -11.78 -10.11
C ALA A 20 14.61 -12.77 -9.05
N GLN A 21 13.51 -12.47 -8.34
CA GLN A 21 12.83 -13.39 -7.43
C GLN A 21 11.83 -14.31 -8.16
N GLY A 22 11.69 -14.20 -9.49
CA GLY A 22 10.82 -15.03 -10.30
C GLY A 22 9.41 -14.50 -10.50
N PHE A 23 9.11 -13.25 -10.09
CA PHE A 23 7.84 -12.61 -10.42
C PHE A 23 7.82 -12.17 -11.88
N ASP A 24 6.72 -12.47 -12.58
CA ASP A 24 6.50 -11.94 -13.93
C ASP A 24 5.99 -10.50 -13.89
N ASP A 25 6.02 -9.82 -15.04
CA ASP A 25 5.61 -8.42 -15.14
C ASP A 25 4.14 -8.22 -14.76
N ARG A 26 3.30 -9.24 -14.96
CA ARG A 26 1.88 -9.18 -14.61
C ARG A 26 1.69 -9.18 -13.09
N ALA A 27 2.34 -10.10 -12.38
CA ALA A 27 2.30 -10.16 -10.92
C ALA A 27 2.85 -8.88 -10.29
N ILE A 28 3.94 -8.32 -10.84
CA ILE A 28 4.50 -7.04 -10.39
C ILE A 28 3.50 -5.91 -10.62
N HIS A 29 2.90 -5.83 -11.81
CA HIS A 29 1.88 -4.83 -12.13
C HIS A 29 0.67 -4.92 -11.19
N ASP A 30 0.15 -6.12 -10.95
CA ASP A 30 -0.99 -6.35 -10.06
C ASP A 30 -0.67 -5.89 -8.63
N ALA A 31 0.52 -6.19 -8.12
CA ALA A 31 0.97 -5.71 -6.81
C ALA A 31 1.06 -4.17 -6.75
N PHE A 32 1.55 -3.53 -7.82
CA PHE A 32 1.62 -2.07 -7.91
C PHE A 32 0.23 -1.44 -7.95
N GLN A 33 -0.72 -2.03 -8.69
CA GLN A 33 -2.09 -1.53 -8.74
C GLN A 33 -2.78 -1.60 -7.39
N ILE A 34 -2.69 -2.74 -6.70
CA ILE A 34 -3.30 -2.90 -5.37
C ILE A 34 -2.72 -1.89 -4.39
N ALA A 35 -1.39 -1.79 -4.32
CA ALA A 35 -0.73 -0.85 -3.44
C ALA A 35 -1.09 0.62 -3.77
N GLY A 36 -1.10 0.98 -5.06
CA GLY A 36 -1.48 2.30 -5.53
C GLY A 36 -2.93 2.66 -5.19
N TYR A 37 -3.85 1.72 -5.41
CA TYR A 37 -5.27 1.89 -5.12
C TYR A 37 -5.54 2.16 -3.63
N PHE A 38 -4.99 1.33 -2.74
CA PHE A 38 -5.15 1.55 -1.30
C PHE A 38 -4.46 2.83 -0.83
N ASN A 39 -3.28 3.15 -1.37
CA ASN A 39 -2.62 4.41 -1.08
C ASN A 39 -3.46 5.63 -1.49
N TYR A 40 -4.22 5.54 -2.58
CA TYR A 40 -5.13 6.60 -3.01
C TYR A 40 -6.34 6.70 -2.08
N ILE A 41 -7.03 5.59 -1.82
CA ILE A 41 -8.21 5.58 -0.95
C ILE A 41 -7.86 6.02 0.47
N ASN A 42 -6.76 5.53 1.05
CA ASN A 42 -6.34 5.93 2.39
C ASN A 42 -6.16 7.46 2.48
N ARG A 43 -5.54 8.08 1.46
CA ARG A 43 -5.38 9.54 1.42
C ARG A 43 -6.70 10.29 1.27
N LEU A 44 -7.65 9.75 0.51
CA LEU A 44 -8.98 10.34 0.41
C LEU A 44 -9.72 10.25 1.74
N CYS A 45 -9.76 9.06 2.35
CA CYS A 45 -10.43 8.84 3.61
C CYS A 45 -9.83 9.72 4.72
N ASP A 46 -8.51 9.72 4.87
CA ASP A 46 -7.86 10.52 5.90
C ASP A 46 -7.93 12.03 5.61
N GLY A 47 -7.83 12.44 4.34
CA GLY A 47 -7.89 13.85 3.95
C GLY A 47 -9.29 14.47 4.06
N LEU A 48 -10.34 13.66 3.87
CA LEU A 48 -11.73 14.11 4.01
C LEU A 48 -12.31 13.84 5.40
N GLY A 49 -11.57 13.16 6.28
CA GLY A 49 -12.05 12.79 7.61
C GLY A 49 -13.16 11.72 7.58
N VAL A 50 -13.07 10.77 6.64
CA VAL A 50 -13.99 9.62 6.58
C VAL A 50 -13.75 8.72 7.79
N ASP A 51 -14.81 8.53 8.58
CA ASP A 51 -14.81 7.64 9.73
C ASP A 51 -14.81 6.17 9.33
N LEU A 52 -14.48 5.32 10.30
CA LEU A 52 -14.61 3.88 10.13
C LEU A 52 -16.09 3.46 10.11
N GLU A 53 -16.38 2.40 9.38
CA GLU A 53 -17.68 1.73 9.45
C GLU A 53 -17.95 1.21 10.87
N GLU A 54 -19.21 1.15 11.30
CA GLU A 54 -19.60 0.78 12.68
C GLU A 54 -19.08 -0.58 13.14
N PHE A 55 -18.89 -1.53 12.20
CA PHE A 55 -18.38 -2.87 12.50
C PHE A 55 -16.85 -2.91 12.64
N MET A 56 -16.14 -1.85 12.27
CA MET A 56 -14.68 -1.79 12.36
C MET A 56 -14.24 -1.32 13.76
N PRO A 57 -13.15 -1.87 14.30
CA PRO A 57 -12.61 -1.43 15.59
C PRO A 57 -12.13 0.02 15.49
N PRO A 58 -12.27 0.84 16.55
CA PRO A 58 -11.89 2.24 16.54
C PRO A 58 -10.41 2.44 16.19
N LYS A 59 -10.11 3.46 15.36
CA LYS A 59 -8.74 3.85 14.97
C LYS A 59 -7.90 4.04 16.24
N GLY A 60 -6.83 3.24 16.40
CA GLY A 60 -5.88 3.34 17.52
C GLY A 60 -5.93 2.21 18.55
N THR A 61 -6.95 1.35 18.54
CA THR A 61 -7.06 0.26 19.55
C THR A 61 -6.38 -1.06 19.16
N ALA A 62 -6.00 -1.22 17.89
CA ALA A 62 -5.56 -2.51 17.36
C ALA A 62 -4.08 -2.88 17.61
N LEU A 63 -3.24 -1.98 18.16
CA LEU A 63 -1.79 -2.22 18.27
C LEU A 63 -1.13 -1.83 19.61
N GLU A 64 -1.87 -1.35 20.62
CA GLU A 64 -1.30 -1.05 21.95
C GLU A 64 -1.29 -2.25 22.92
N SER A 65 -1.39 -3.49 22.40
CA SER A 65 -1.49 -4.71 23.23
C SER A 65 -0.51 -5.83 22.88
N ALA A 66 0.62 -5.53 22.21
CA ALA A 66 1.66 -6.53 21.90
C ALA A 66 3.07 -5.99 22.18
#